data_AF-A0A9P5RXV6-F1
#
_entry.id   AF-A0A9P5RXV6-F1
#
_cell.length_a   1.000
_cell.length_b   1.000
_cell.length_c   1.000
_cell.angle_alpha   90.00
_cell.angle_beta   90.00
_cell.angle_gamma   90.00
#
_symmetry.space_group_name_H-M   'P 1'
#
loop_
_entity.id
_entity.type
_entity.pdbx_description
1 polymer ?
#
loop_
_entity_poly.entity_id
_entity_poly.type
_entity_poly.pdbx_seq_one_letter_code
_entity_poly.pdbx_strand_id
1 'polypeptide(L)'
;MSGQPPESIIVQRIQELAMSRRDHEQYYSIDWKYQAKDRSLPSWPETREDMQSRLERTLAHILDTYTNSNNNKYKDHDLSIVFVTHASPVNALLEGCLETPILVPVPNCSISRCRWTPISSSDIIMQEYGTTINNNNNNNNNSSSSNGDTSSGLLPSVLVQSTRTHTIAGQDGRWLLDYQTHTRHLDRDRR
;
A
#
# COMPACT_ATOMS: atom_id res chain seq x y z
N MET A 1 2.78 -0.58 32.34
CA MET A 1 2.09 -1.86 32.61
C MET A 1 1.68 -2.45 31.27
N SER A 2 2.49 -3.39 30.79
CA SER A 2 2.45 -3.98 29.44
C SER A 2 1.92 -5.41 29.54
N GLY A 3 0.62 -5.59 29.34
CA GLY A 3 0.04 -6.92 29.14
C GLY A 3 -0.14 -7.17 27.66
N GLN A 4 0.27 -8.33 27.16
CA GLN A 4 -0.23 -8.81 25.87
C GLN A 4 -1.76 -8.74 25.85
N PRO A 5 -2.39 -8.51 24.69
CA PRO A 5 -3.84 -8.60 24.59
C PRO A 5 -4.29 -9.96 25.14
N PRO A 6 -5.33 -9.99 26.00
CA PRO A 6 -5.82 -11.24 26.57
C PRO A 6 -6.08 -12.27 25.48
N GLU A 7 -5.61 -13.51 25.66
CA GLU A 7 -5.86 -14.62 24.72
C GLU A 7 -7.35 -14.79 24.41
N SER A 8 -8.23 -14.44 25.36
CA SER A 8 -9.68 -14.44 25.18
C SER A 8 -10.14 -13.60 23.98
N ILE A 9 -9.52 -12.45 23.72
CA ILE A 9 -9.86 -11.60 22.57
C ILE A 9 -9.49 -12.29 21.26
N ILE A 10 -8.30 -12.91 21.22
CA ILE A 10 -7.80 -13.61 20.02
C ILE A 10 -8.69 -14.82 19.72
N VAL A 11 -8.98 -15.64 20.74
CA VAL A 11 -9.83 -16.83 20.62
C VAL A 11 -11.25 -16.45 20.20
N GLN A 12 -11.82 -15.38 20.79
CA GLN A 12 -13.15 -14.90 20.42
C GLN A 12 -13.21 -14.47 18.95
N ARG A 13 -12.22 -13.72 18.44
CA ARG A 13 -12.20 -13.30 17.03
C ARG A 13 -12.09 -14.49 16.06
N ILE A 14 -11.30 -15.50 16.40
CA ILE A 14 -11.20 -16.73 15.60
C ILE A 14 -12.54 -17.48 15.60
N GLN A 15 -13.22 -17.55 16.75
CA GLN A 15 -14.55 -18.16 16.85
C GLN A 15 -15.60 -17.39 16.06
N GLU A 16 -15.62 -16.06 16.12
CA GLU A 16 -16.51 -15.21 15.31
C GLU A 16 -16.30 -15.44 13.81
N LEU A 17 -15.04 -15.52 13.35
CA LEU A 17 -14.69 -15.86 11.97
C LEU A 17 -15.16 -17.27 11.57
N ALA A 18 -14.97 -18.25 12.45
CA ALA A 18 -15.38 -19.63 12.21
C ALA A 18 -16.91 -19.80 12.15
N MET A 19 -17.64 -19.03 12.96
CA MET A 19 -19.11 -19.00 12.90
C MET A 19 -19.60 -18.28 11.64
N SER A 20 -19.02 -17.12 11.31
CA SER A 20 -19.33 -16.35 10.10
C SER A 20 -19.19 -17.18 8.82
N ARG A 21 -18.21 -18.10 8.79
CA ARG A 21 -17.99 -19.01 7.66
C ARG A 21 -19.25 -19.78 7.26
N ARG A 22 -20.04 -20.29 8.21
CA ARG A 22 -21.23 -21.11 7.89
C ARG A 22 -22.31 -20.32 7.15
N ASP A 23 -22.39 -19.02 7.41
CA ASP A 23 -23.47 -18.18 6.89
C ASP A 23 -23.05 -17.34 5.67
N HIS A 24 -21.74 -17.17 5.44
CA HIS A 24 -21.21 -16.19 4.47
C HIS A 24 -20.22 -16.75 3.44
N GLU A 25 -20.07 -18.08 3.32
CA GLU A 25 -19.22 -18.72 2.29
C GLU A 25 -19.58 -18.32 0.85
N GLN A 26 -20.81 -17.83 0.61
CA GLN A 26 -21.22 -17.27 -0.69
C GLN A 26 -20.57 -15.91 -1.03
N TYR A 27 -20.07 -15.17 -0.03
CA TYR A 27 -19.57 -13.80 -0.20
C TYR A 27 -18.04 -13.70 -0.18
N TYR A 28 -17.34 -14.70 0.36
CA TYR A 28 -15.87 -14.71 0.39
C TYR A 28 -15.31 -16.14 0.43
N SER A 29 -14.14 -16.32 -0.18
CA SER A 29 -13.35 -17.55 -0.09
C SER A 29 -12.08 -17.28 0.74
N ILE A 30 -11.94 -17.97 1.87
CA ILE A 30 -10.73 -17.91 2.71
C ILE A 30 -9.77 -19.03 2.29
N ASP A 31 -8.51 -18.68 2.02
CA ASP A 31 -7.45 -19.68 1.88
C ASP A 31 -6.98 -20.16 3.26
N TRP A 32 -7.55 -21.28 3.71
CA TRP A 32 -7.17 -21.92 4.98
C TRP A 32 -5.77 -22.54 4.97
N LYS A 33 -5.15 -22.70 3.79
CA LYS A 33 -3.78 -23.21 3.67
C LYS A 33 -2.75 -22.09 3.74
N TYR A 34 -3.19 -20.82 3.72
CA TYR A 34 -2.30 -19.69 3.84
C TYR A 34 -1.53 -19.76 5.17
N GLN A 35 -0.20 -19.62 5.07
CA GLN A 35 0.68 -19.53 6.22
C GLN A 35 1.32 -18.15 6.23
N ALA A 36 1.00 -17.36 7.25
CA ALA A 36 1.58 -16.03 7.41
C ALA A 36 3.12 -16.11 7.49
N LYS A 37 3.80 -15.11 6.92
CA LYS A 37 5.26 -14.98 6.95
C LYS A 37 5.76 -14.92 8.40
N ASP A 38 5.16 -14.03 9.17
CA ASP A 38 5.42 -13.88 10.60
C ASP A 38 4.30 -14.57 11.38
N ARG A 39 4.64 -15.62 12.12
CA ARG A 39 3.68 -16.42 12.90
C ARG A 39 3.63 -16.02 14.37
N SER A 40 4.66 -15.35 14.85
CA SER A 40 4.70 -14.80 16.20
C SER A 40 3.97 -13.47 16.24
N LEU A 41 3.24 -13.23 17.33
CA LEU A 41 2.72 -11.91 17.62
C LEU A 41 3.90 -10.93 17.83
N PRO A 42 3.78 -9.66 17.38
CA PRO A 42 4.77 -8.65 17.68
C PRO A 42 4.86 -8.40 19.19
N SER A 43 5.99 -7.87 19.64
CA SER A 43 6.15 -7.36 21.00
C SER A 43 5.09 -6.29 21.29
N TRP A 44 4.63 -6.22 22.54
CA TRP A 44 3.67 -5.23 22.99
C TRP A 44 4.25 -4.29 24.05
N PRO A 45 4.15 -2.96 23.89
CA PRO A 45 3.65 -2.26 22.70
C PRO A 45 4.59 -2.43 21.50
N GLU A 46 4.03 -2.49 20.30
CA GLU A 46 4.81 -2.53 19.06
C GLU A 46 5.26 -1.11 18.69
N THR A 47 6.53 -0.95 18.33
CA THR A 47 7.03 0.35 17.82
C THR A 47 6.59 0.57 16.38
N ARG A 48 6.63 1.83 15.92
CA ARG A 48 6.31 2.16 14.53
C ARG A 48 7.27 1.46 13.56
N GLU A 49 8.55 1.44 13.92
CA GLU A 49 9.64 0.86 13.13
C GLU A 49 9.49 -0.67 13.05
N ASP A 50 9.11 -1.32 14.15
CA ASP A 50 8.83 -2.77 14.15
C ASP A 50 7.63 -3.12 13.27
N MET A 51 6.55 -2.34 13.35
CA MET A 51 5.38 -2.49 12.49
C MET A 51 5.75 -2.30 11.01
N GLN A 52 6.53 -1.27 10.68
CA GLN A 52 7.03 -1.00 9.33
C GLN A 52 7.81 -2.21 8.79
N SER A 53 8.80 -2.68 9.55
CA SER A 53 9.62 -3.83 9.17
C SER A 53 8.80 -5.10 8.97
N ARG A 54 7.79 -5.33 9.82
CA ARG A 54 6.87 -6.48 9.69
C ARG A 54 6.03 -6.41 8.42
N LEU A 55 5.53 -5.22 8.07
CA LEU A 55 4.74 -5.02 6.84
C LEU A 55 5.60 -5.17 5.58
N GLU A 56 6.82 -4.63 5.58
CA GLU A 56 7.77 -4.80 4.47
C GLU A 56 8.13 -6.27 4.24
N ARG A 57 8.43 -7.01 5.31
CA ARG A 57 8.70 -8.46 5.23
C ARG A 57 7.49 -9.24 4.72
N THR A 58 6.28 -8.84 5.12
CA THR A 58 5.03 -9.46 4.65
C THR A 58 4.81 -9.19 3.16
N LEU A 59 4.98 -7.94 2.71
CA LEU A 59 4.86 -7.57 1.30
C LEU A 59 5.89 -8.33 0.44
N ALA A 60 7.15 -8.35 0.87
CA ALA A 60 8.21 -9.09 0.17
C ALA A 60 7.89 -10.58 0.06
N HIS A 61 7.36 -11.20 1.12
CA HIS A 61 6.95 -12.60 1.08
C HIS A 61 5.79 -12.86 0.11
N ILE A 62 4.80 -11.97 0.05
CA ILE A 62 3.69 -12.08 -0.90
C ILE A 62 4.22 -11.96 -2.34
N LEU A 63 5.04 -10.94 -2.61
CA LEU A 63 5.65 -10.75 -3.92
C LEU A 63 6.45 -12.00 -4.33
N ASP A 64 7.37 -12.46 -3.49
CA ASP A 64 8.16 -13.68 -3.71
C ASP A 64 7.27 -14.91 -4.01
N THR A 65 6.19 -15.09 -3.24
CA THR A 65 5.25 -16.20 -3.42
C THR A 65 4.61 -16.19 -4.80
N TYR A 66 4.26 -15.02 -5.33
CA TYR A 66 3.55 -14.91 -6.61
C TYR A 66 4.46 -14.65 -7.82
N THR A 67 5.68 -14.14 -7.62
CA THR A 67 6.62 -13.82 -8.71
C THR A 67 7.73 -14.85 -8.87
N ASN A 68 8.18 -15.49 -7.78
CA ASN A 68 9.29 -16.45 -7.79
C ASN A 68 8.85 -17.90 -7.63
N SER A 69 7.57 -18.17 -7.36
CA SER A 69 7.09 -19.55 -7.34
C SER A 69 7.32 -20.21 -8.70
N ASN A 70 8.05 -21.32 -8.70
CA ASN A 70 8.12 -22.29 -9.81
C ASN A 70 6.74 -22.83 -10.27
N ASN A 71 5.64 -22.39 -9.61
CA ASN A 71 4.29 -22.55 -10.11
C ASN A 71 4.08 -21.61 -11.31
N ASN A 72 4.27 -22.15 -12.51
CA ASN A 72 3.97 -21.54 -13.82
C ASN A 72 2.55 -20.95 -13.96
N LYS A 73 1.66 -21.10 -12.98
CA LYS A 73 0.26 -20.67 -13.05
C LYS A 73 0.11 -19.14 -13.22
N TYR A 74 1.05 -18.35 -12.71
CA TYR A 74 0.92 -16.88 -12.68
C TYR A 74 2.05 -16.13 -13.40
N LYS A 75 2.96 -16.86 -14.06
CA LYS A 75 4.19 -16.30 -14.64
C LYS A 75 3.95 -15.27 -15.76
N ASP A 76 2.82 -15.39 -16.46
CA ASP A 76 2.45 -14.53 -17.59
C ASP A 76 1.21 -13.66 -17.31
N HIS A 77 0.83 -13.51 -16.04
CA HIS A 77 -0.34 -12.73 -15.65
C HIS A 77 0.06 -11.45 -14.92
N ASP A 78 -0.66 -10.36 -15.22
CA ASP A 78 -0.58 -9.14 -14.43
C ASP A 78 -0.98 -9.43 -12.98
N LEU A 79 -0.05 -9.18 -12.06
CA LEU A 79 -0.29 -9.38 -10.64
C LEU A 79 -0.87 -8.13 -10.00
N SER A 80 -2.10 -8.22 -9.51
CA SER A 80 -2.73 -7.20 -8.68
C SER A 80 -2.96 -7.74 -7.28
N ILE A 81 -2.38 -7.09 -6.26
CA ILE A 81 -2.53 -7.46 -4.85
C ILE A 81 -3.33 -6.36 -4.16
N VAL A 82 -4.40 -6.76 -3.46
CA VAL A 82 -5.22 -5.83 -2.67
C VAL A 82 -5.03 -6.12 -1.19
N PHE A 83 -4.57 -5.12 -0.46
CA PHE A 83 -4.50 -5.16 1.01
C PHE A 83 -5.72 -4.46 1.60
N VAL A 84 -6.52 -5.21 2.36
CA VAL A 84 -7.60 -4.64 3.19
C VAL A 84 -7.07 -4.57 4.62
N THR A 85 -6.87 -3.35 5.13
CA THR A 85 -6.18 -3.13 6.41
C THR A 85 -6.61 -1.82 7.09
N HIS A 86 -5.97 -1.49 8.20
CA HIS A 86 -6.24 -0.30 9.00
C HIS A 86 -5.39 0.91 8.57
N ALA A 87 -5.72 2.10 9.08
CA ALA A 87 -5.09 3.36 8.72
C ALA A 87 -3.55 3.38 8.90
N SER A 88 -3.04 2.86 10.02
CA SER A 88 -1.59 2.86 10.30
C SER A 88 -0.81 1.97 9.30
N PRO A 89 -1.23 0.71 9.06
CA PRO A 89 -0.64 -0.10 7.99
C PRO A 89 -0.73 0.49 6.59
N VAL A 90 -1.79 1.24 6.25
CA VAL A 90 -1.87 1.92 4.93
C VAL A 90 -0.72 2.90 4.78
N ASN A 91 -0.51 3.77 5.77
CA ASN A 91 0.62 4.72 5.73
C ASN A 91 1.95 3.97 5.65
N ALA A 92 2.17 2.96 6.48
CA ALA A 92 3.39 2.15 6.48
C ALA A 92 3.68 1.49 5.11
N LEU A 93 2.66 0.93 4.45
CA LEU A 93 2.80 0.35 3.11
C LEU A 93 3.09 1.41 2.04
N LEU A 94 2.48 2.58 2.14
CA LEU A 94 2.78 3.71 1.24
C LEU A 94 4.21 4.19 1.40
N GLU A 95 4.69 4.31 2.63
CA GLU A 95 6.09 4.64 2.94
C GLU A 95 7.05 3.57 2.41
N GLY A 96 6.70 2.29 2.56
CA GLY A 96 7.50 1.20 2.02
C GLY A 96 7.58 1.20 0.49
N CYS A 97 6.56 1.72 -0.19
CA CYS A 97 6.57 1.89 -1.64
C CYS A 97 7.33 3.14 -2.08
N LEU A 98 7.14 4.27 -1.39
CA LEU A 98 7.61 5.59 -1.85
C LEU A 98 8.88 6.09 -1.17
N GLU A 99 9.34 5.43 -0.10
CA GLU A 99 10.54 5.77 0.67
C GLU A 99 10.52 7.18 1.28
N THR A 100 9.34 7.77 1.36
CA THR A 100 9.11 9.09 1.94
C THR A 100 8.18 8.91 3.12
N PRO A 101 8.44 9.58 4.26
CA PRO A 101 7.48 9.58 5.37
C PRO A 101 6.14 10.14 4.91
N ILE A 102 5.07 9.38 5.13
CA ILE A 102 3.72 9.67 4.71
C ILE A 102 2.82 9.52 5.92
N LEU A 103 2.29 10.65 6.37
CA LEU A 103 1.24 10.68 7.37
C LEU A 103 0.01 11.35 6.77
N VAL A 104 -0.77 10.55 6.03
CA VAL A 104 -2.05 11.04 5.50
C VAL A 104 -3.23 10.56 6.34
N PRO A 105 -4.31 11.35 6.40
CA PRO A 105 -5.61 10.86 6.84
C PRO A 105 -6.05 9.70 5.93
N VAL A 106 -6.48 8.59 6.54
CA VAL A 106 -7.00 7.42 5.84
C VAL A 106 -8.48 7.26 6.22
N PRO A 107 -9.42 7.84 5.45
CA PRO A 107 -10.84 7.62 5.66
C PRO A 107 -11.22 6.14 5.52
N ASN A 108 -12.31 5.75 6.18
CA ASN A 108 -12.85 4.41 6.05
C ASN A 108 -13.15 4.08 4.58
N CYS A 109 -12.75 2.88 4.17
CA CYS A 109 -12.91 2.38 2.79
C CYS A 109 -12.26 3.25 1.72
N SER A 110 -11.32 4.12 2.07
CA SER A 110 -10.48 4.80 1.08
C SER A 110 -9.53 3.81 0.39
N ILE A 111 -9.15 4.11 -0.86
CA ILE A 111 -8.29 3.24 -1.67
C ILE A 111 -7.02 4.01 -2.05
N SER A 112 -5.87 3.37 -1.85
CA SER A 112 -4.59 3.82 -2.39
C SER A 112 -4.07 2.80 -3.40
N ARG A 113 -3.36 3.25 -4.44
CA ARG A 113 -2.79 2.36 -5.47
C ARG A 113 -1.34 2.72 -5.73
N CYS A 114 -0.48 1.73 -5.51
CA CYS A 114 0.91 1.74 -5.96
C CYS A 114 1.06 0.75 -7.12
N ARG A 115 1.84 1.14 -8.14
CA ARG A 115 2.16 0.31 -9.30
C ARG A 115 3.67 0.25 -9.45
N TRP A 116 4.21 -0.97 -9.48
CA TRP A 116 5.61 -1.17 -9.81
C TRP A 116 5.78 -1.17 -11.33
N THR A 117 6.82 -0.50 -11.82
CA THR A 117 7.15 -0.44 -13.25
C THR A 117 8.63 -0.76 -13.45
N PRO A 118 8.98 -1.67 -14.38
CA PRO A 118 10.38 -1.93 -14.73
C PRO A 118 11.06 -0.65 -15.20
N ILE A 119 12.31 -0.44 -14.79
CA ILE A 119 13.16 0.61 -15.34
C ILE A 119 13.71 0.10 -16.67
N SER A 120 13.56 0.87 -17.74
CA SER A 120 14.18 0.53 -19.02
C SER A 120 15.67 0.84 -19.00
N SER A 121 16.47 0.13 -19.80
CA SER A 121 17.93 0.39 -19.87
C SER A 121 18.27 1.84 -20.24
N SER A 122 17.37 2.54 -20.94
CA SER A 122 17.49 3.97 -21.27
C SER A 122 17.32 4.90 -20.07
N ASP A 123 16.52 4.52 -19.08
CA ASP A 123 16.25 5.34 -17.89
C ASP A 123 17.45 5.34 -16.92
N ILE A 124 18.26 4.27 -16.95
CA ILE A 124 19.49 4.12 -16.16
C ILE A 124 20.56 5.10 -16.65
N ILE A 125 20.68 5.28 -17.97
CA ILE A 125 21.68 6.17 -18.60
C ILE A 125 21.41 7.65 -18.26
N MET A 126 20.15 8.06 -18.10
CA MET A 126 19.81 9.43 -17.71
C MET A 126 20.12 9.75 -16.23
N GLN A 127 20.30 8.76 -15.37
CA GLN A 127 20.71 8.98 -13.97
C GLN A 127 22.23 9.05 -13.80
N GLU A 128 23.00 8.27 -14.57
CA GLU A 128 24.46 8.27 -14.47
C GLU A 128 25.08 9.54 -15.09
N TYR A 129 24.42 10.10 -16.11
CA TYR A 129 24.71 11.43 -16.64
C TYR A 129 23.72 12.45 -16.05
N GLY A 130 23.99 12.87 -14.81
CA GLY A 130 23.14 13.75 -14.00
C GLY A 130 22.28 14.74 -14.78
N THR A 131 21.02 14.37 -15.01
CA THR A 131 20.02 15.30 -15.49
C THR A 131 19.31 15.85 -14.27
N THR A 132 19.73 17.04 -13.84
CA THR A 132 18.99 17.88 -12.90
C THR A 132 17.57 18.06 -13.46
N ILE A 133 16.58 17.36 -12.90
CA ILE A 133 15.18 17.67 -13.17
C ILE A 133 14.97 19.07 -12.55
N ASN A 134 15.09 20.09 -13.38
CA ASN A 134 14.67 21.44 -13.04
C ASN A 134 13.17 21.38 -12.79
N ASN A 135 12.78 21.43 -11.51
CA ASN A 135 11.46 21.86 -11.10
C ASN A 135 11.29 23.33 -11.49
N ASN A 136 11.03 23.59 -12.77
CA ASN A 136 10.56 24.89 -13.22
C ASN A 136 9.11 25.06 -12.79
N ASN A 137 8.94 25.47 -11.53
CA ASN A 137 7.74 26.09 -11.00
C ASN A 137 7.50 27.42 -11.75
N ASN A 138 6.87 27.35 -12.92
CA ASN A 138 6.28 28.53 -13.56
C ASN A 138 4.86 28.73 -13.00
N ASN A 139 4.77 29.23 -11.77
CA ASN A 139 3.52 29.79 -11.24
C ASN A 139 3.44 31.26 -11.66
N ASN A 140 2.78 31.50 -12.79
CA ASN A 140 2.33 32.82 -13.18
C ASN A 140 1.22 33.26 -12.22
N ASN A 141 1.53 34.23 -11.37
CA ASN A 141 0.57 34.98 -10.57
C ASN A 141 -0.38 35.74 -11.50
N ASN A 142 -1.67 35.43 -11.42
CA ASN A 142 -2.70 36.44 -11.65
C ASN A 142 -3.79 36.29 -10.58
N SER A 143 -3.91 37.33 -9.79
CA SER A 143 -4.84 37.47 -8.68
C SER A 143 -6.22 37.90 -9.17
N SER A 144 -7.29 37.30 -8.63
CA SER A 144 -8.55 38.00 -8.35
C SER A 144 -9.41 37.21 -7.34
N SER A 145 -9.40 37.71 -6.11
CA SER A 145 -10.46 37.79 -5.09
C SER A 145 -11.72 36.89 -5.14
N SER A 146 -11.90 36.17 -4.02
CA SER A 146 -13.13 35.98 -3.21
C SER A 146 -14.31 35.17 -3.76
N ASN A 147 -14.54 33.95 -3.25
CA ASN A 147 -15.46 33.68 -2.13
C ASN A 147 -15.37 32.21 -1.69
N GLY A 148 -15.54 31.98 -0.39
CA GLY A 148 -15.24 30.71 0.27
C GLY A 148 -16.10 29.54 -0.18
N ASP A 149 -15.43 28.41 -0.33
CA ASP A 149 -15.98 27.08 -0.05
C ASP A 149 -14.82 26.21 0.45
N THR A 150 -14.98 25.66 1.65
CA THR A 150 -14.06 24.68 2.23
C THR A 150 -14.23 23.35 1.51
N SER A 151 -13.73 23.26 0.28
CA SER A 151 -13.49 21.99 -0.38
C SER A 151 -12.21 21.40 0.20
N SER A 152 -12.35 20.33 0.98
CA SER A 152 -11.28 19.40 1.35
C SER A 152 -10.34 19.20 0.16
N GLY A 153 -9.09 19.67 0.34
CA GLY A 153 -8.08 19.74 -0.71
C GLY A 153 -7.87 18.40 -1.39
N LEU A 154 -8.41 18.27 -2.59
CA LEU A 154 -7.93 17.33 -3.60
C LEU A 154 -6.50 17.76 -3.93
N LEU A 155 -5.51 17.06 -3.37
CA LEU A 155 -4.20 17.10 -4.00
C LEU A 155 -4.38 16.48 -5.39
N PRO A 156 -4.00 17.19 -6.48
CA PRO A 156 -4.00 16.61 -7.81
C PRO A 156 -3.17 15.33 -7.80
N SER A 157 -3.55 14.36 -8.62
CA SER A 157 -2.79 13.13 -8.87
C SER A 157 -1.37 13.50 -9.30
N VAL A 158 -0.48 13.65 -8.33
CA VAL A 158 0.95 13.70 -8.55
C VAL A 158 1.35 12.25 -8.62
N LEU A 159 1.75 11.79 -9.81
CA LEU A 159 2.50 10.55 -9.95
C LEU A 159 3.80 10.73 -9.15
N VAL A 160 3.79 10.29 -7.89
CA VAL A 160 4.98 10.27 -7.04
C VAL A 160 5.71 8.97 -7.33
N GLN A 161 6.98 9.08 -7.69
CA GLN A 161 7.84 7.95 -8.00
C GLN A 161 8.83 7.71 -6.86
N SER A 162 9.04 6.45 -6.51
CA SER A 162 10.08 6.06 -5.56
C SER A 162 11.48 6.40 -6.07
N THR A 163 12.36 6.79 -5.15
CA THR A 163 13.76 7.09 -5.46
C THR A 163 14.63 5.86 -5.64
N ARG A 164 14.36 4.76 -4.93
CA ARG A 164 15.14 3.52 -5.08
C ARG A 164 14.47 2.49 -5.98
N THR A 165 15.36 1.68 -6.52
CA THR A 165 15.04 0.54 -7.37
C THR A 165 14.76 -0.68 -6.50
N HIS A 166 13.68 -1.39 -6.83
CA HIS A 166 13.34 -2.68 -6.26
C HIS A 166 13.37 -3.75 -7.35
N THR A 167 14.05 -4.84 -7.07
CA THR A 167 14.06 -6.02 -7.93
C THR A 167 12.85 -6.89 -7.63
N ILE A 168 11.97 -7.06 -8.62
CA ILE A 168 10.81 -7.96 -8.55
C ILE A 168 10.88 -8.90 -9.74
N ALA A 169 10.77 -10.22 -9.50
CA ALA A 169 10.88 -11.26 -10.53
C ALA A 169 12.18 -11.18 -11.39
N GLY A 170 13.29 -10.73 -10.78
CA GLY A 170 14.57 -10.57 -11.46
C GLY A 170 14.69 -9.33 -12.36
N GLN A 171 13.70 -8.44 -12.35
CA GLN A 171 13.73 -7.16 -13.05
C GLN A 171 13.80 -6.02 -12.06
N ASP A 172 14.58 -5.01 -12.38
CA ASP A 172 14.71 -3.78 -11.60
C ASP A 172 13.62 -2.79 -12.00
N GLY A 173 12.95 -2.22 -11.01
CA GLY A 173 11.82 -1.31 -11.22
C GLY A 173 11.60 -0.35 -10.07
N ARG A 174 10.62 0.54 -10.20
CA ARG A 174 10.24 1.52 -9.18
C ARG A 174 8.75 1.52 -8.94
N TRP A 175 8.37 1.83 -7.71
CA TRP A 175 6.98 2.09 -7.37
C TRP A 175 6.56 3.49 -7.83
N LEU A 176 5.35 3.55 -8.36
CA LEU A 176 4.62 4.76 -8.72
C LEU A 176 3.33 4.79 -7.90
N LEU A 177 3.06 5.90 -7.23
CA LEU A 177 1.78 6.13 -6.58
C LEU A 177 0.83 6.75 -7.60
N ASP A 178 -0.21 6.02 -7.98
CA ASP A 178 -1.23 6.50 -8.92
C ASP A 178 -2.24 7.41 -8.19
N TYR A 179 -2.68 6.99 -7.00
CA TYR A 179 -3.54 7.78 -6.11
C TYR A 179 -3.45 7.31 -4.65
N GLN A 180 -3.76 8.23 -3.74
CA GLN A 180 -3.68 8.04 -2.29
C GLN A 180 -5.02 8.34 -1.64
N THR A 181 -5.44 7.46 -0.73
CA THR A 181 -6.62 7.61 0.15
C THR A 181 -7.88 8.10 -0.57
N HIS A 182 -8.09 7.60 -1.78
CA HIS A 182 -9.15 8.02 -2.69
C HIS A 182 -10.53 7.53 -2.22
N THR A 183 -11.50 8.44 -2.12
CA THR A 183 -12.86 8.17 -1.60
C THR A 183 -13.98 8.45 -2.59
N ARG A 184 -13.71 8.94 -3.81
CA ARG A 184 -14.76 9.35 -4.78
C ARG A 184 -15.77 8.24 -5.11
N HIS A 185 -15.34 6.98 -5.02
CA HIS A 185 -16.21 5.82 -5.23
C HIS A 185 -17.28 5.64 -4.13
N LEU A 186 -17.15 6.35 -3.01
CA LEU A 186 -18.10 6.37 -1.88
C LEU A 186 -19.15 7.48 -2.01
N ASP A 187 -18.95 8.44 -2.92
CA ASP A 187 -19.89 9.55 -3.14
C ASP A 187 -21.24 8.98 -3.59
N ARG A 188 -22.25 9.08 -2.72
CA ARG A 188 -23.60 8.56 -2.98
C ARG A 188 -24.31 9.32 -4.10
N ASP A 189 -23.98 10.59 -4.30
CA ASP A 189 -24.62 11.47 -5.29
C ASP A 189 -24.17 11.17 -6.74
N ARG A 190 -23.30 10.18 -6.95
CA ARG A 190 -22.78 9.77 -8.25
C ARG A 190 -23.04 8.29 -8.58
N ARG A 191 -23.91 7.62 -7.82
CA ARG A 191 -24.32 6.22 -8.05
C ARG A 191 -25.70 6.12 -8.68
#